data_AF-A0A3B4UVF8-F1
#
_entry.id   AF-A0A3B4UVF8-F1
#
_cell.length_a   1.000
_cell.length_b   1.000
_cell.length_c   1.000
_cell.angle_alpha   90.00
_cell.angle_beta   90.00
_cell.angle_gamma   90.00
#
_symmetry.space_group_name_H-M   'P 1'
#
loop_
_entity.id
_entity.type
_entity.pdbx_description
1 polymer ?
#
loop_
_entity_poly.entity_id
_entity_poly.type
_entity_poly.pdbx_seq_one_letter_code
_entity_poly.pdbx_strand_id
1 'polypeptide(L)'
;MTQCNCWSPCSQVCAVTNAASVKKVLASNRFSQSDSGATGPPGPGTSGAPGGPRGLSLAPVSLKATVQQLRAKDSDDDEEVVQVDRDHFMDEFFEQVEEIRGCIEKLSEDVEQVKKQHSAILAAPNPDEKTKQELEDLTADIKKTANKVRSKLKAIEQSIEQEEGLNRSSADLRIRKTQHSTLSRKFVEVMTEYNTTQSKYRDRCKDRIQRQLEITGRTTTNEELEDMLESGKLAIFTDDIKMDSQMTKQALNEIETRHTEIIKLENSIRELHDMFVDMAMLVESQGEMIDRIEYNVEHSVDYVERAVSDTKKAVKYQSQARKKKIMIIICCVILGVVLASTIGGTLGF
;
A
#
# COMPACT_ATOMS: atom_id res chain seq x y z
N MET A 1 -16.03 -41.51 4.27
CA MET A 1 -14.91 -40.73 3.71
C MET A 1 -15.01 -39.34 4.30
N THR A 2 -14.38 -39.13 5.45
CA THR A 2 -14.36 -37.85 6.17
C THR A 2 -12.89 -37.57 6.42
N GLN A 3 -12.23 -36.92 5.47
CA GLN A 3 -10.87 -36.43 5.69
C GLN A 3 -10.98 -35.21 6.62
N CYS A 4 -10.37 -35.34 7.79
CA CYS A 4 -10.26 -34.30 8.80
C CYS A 4 -9.41 -33.14 8.26
N ASN A 5 -10.06 -32.04 7.88
CA ASN A 5 -9.42 -30.75 7.62
C ASN A 5 -9.25 -29.96 8.93
N CYS A 6 -8.54 -30.52 9.90
CA CYS A 6 -8.18 -29.82 11.14
C CYS A 6 -6.70 -29.45 11.10
N TRP A 7 -6.34 -28.48 10.27
CA TRP A 7 -5.08 -27.76 10.45
C TRP A 7 -5.36 -26.67 11.48
N SER A 8 -4.51 -26.54 12.51
CA SER A 8 -4.57 -25.41 13.46
C SER A 8 -4.72 -24.09 12.68
N PRO A 9 -5.59 -23.14 13.10
CA PRO A 9 -5.75 -21.85 12.45
C PRO A 9 -4.43 -21.11 12.24
N CYS A 10 -3.47 -21.30 13.16
CA CYS A 10 -2.11 -20.75 13.05
C CYS A 10 -1.35 -21.33 11.84
N SER A 11 -1.51 -22.62 11.57
CA SER A 11 -0.89 -23.32 10.43
C SER A 11 -1.58 -22.98 9.09
N GLN A 12 -2.91 -22.82 9.08
CA GLN A 12 -3.64 -22.35 7.89
C GLN A 12 -3.31 -20.89 7.53
N VAL A 13 -3.24 -20.00 8.52
CA VAL A 13 -2.87 -18.59 8.27
C VAL A 13 -1.41 -18.48 7.85
N CYS A 14 -0.49 -19.25 8.44
CA CYS A 14 0.89 -19.36 7.95
C CYS A 14 0.96 -19.93 6.53
N ALA A 15 0.17 -20.94 6.18
CA ALA A 15 0.18 -21.49 4.82
C ALA A 15 -0.37 -20.50 3.78
N VAL A 16 -1.45 -19.78 4.10
CA VAL A 16 -2.07 -18.77 3.20
C VAL A 16 -1.19 -17.52 3.07
N THR A 17 -0.49 -17.09 4.13
CA THR A 17 0.44 -15.96 4.07
C THR A 17 1.81 -16.32 3.47
N ASN A 18 2.27 -17.56 3.56
CA ASN A 18 3.66 -17.92 3.21
C ASN A 18 3.82 -18.58 1.82
N ALA A 19 2.76 -19.05 1.16
CA ALA A 19 2.93 -19.98 0.04
C ALA A 19 3.22 -19.36 -1.34
N ALA A 20 2.67 -18.21 -1.73
CA ALA A 20 2.92 -17.69 -3.09
C ALA A 20 2.73 -16.18 -3.27
N SER A 21 1.61 -15.62 -2.80
CA SER A 21 1.24 -14.23 -3.11
C SER A 21 2.10 -13.19 -2.38
N VAL A 22 2.43 -13.42 -1.09
CA VAL A 22 3.28 -12.50 -0.30
C VAL A 22 4.74 -12.54 -0.77
N LYS A 23 5.28 -13.71 -1.13
CA LYS A 23 6.63 -13.81 -1.73
C LYS A 23 6.69 -13.11 -3.10
N LYS A 24 5.64 -13.21 -3.92
CA LYS A 24 5.56 -12.51 -5.22
C LYS A 24 5.48 -10.99 -5.03
N VAL A 25 4.72 -10.54 -4.02
CA VAL A 25 4.59 -9.13 -3.61
C VAL A 25 5.90 -8.57 -3.02
N LEU A 26 6.58 -9.31 -2.14
CA LEU A 26 7.88 -8.91 -1.57
C LEU A 26 9.04 -9.00 -2.59
N ALA A 27 8.97 -9.93 -3.55
CA ALA A 27 9.95 -10.04 -4.64
C ALA A 27 9.83 -8.88 -5.62
N SER A 28 8.61 -8.42 -5.92
CA SER A 28 8.38 -7.19 -6.71
C SER A 28 8.98 -5.96 -6.03
N ASN A 29 8.96 -5.89 -4.70
CA ASN A 29 9.57 -4.81 -3.93
C ASN A 29 11.11 -4.89 -3.85
N ARG A 30 11.70 -6.10 -3.99
CA ARG A 30 13.17 -6.31 -3.98
C ARG A 30 13.83 -5.92 -5.30
N PHE A 31 13.10 -5.98 -6.42
CA PHE A 31 13.61 -5.56 -7.74
C PHE A 31 13.81 -4.04 -7.86
N SER A 32 13.18 -3.23 -7.00
CA SER A 32 13.40 -1.77 -6.96
C SER A 32 14.62 -1.34 -6.13
N GLN A 33 15.30 -2.25 -5.41
CA GLN A 33 16.43 -1.91 -4.53
C GLN A 33 17.76 -2.58 -4.88
N SER A 34 17.81 -3.47 -5.88
CA SER A 34 19.01 -4.28 -6.16
C SER A 34 19.91 -3.80 -7.30
N ASP A 35 19.66 -2.64 -7.90
CA ASP A 35 20.50 -2.10 -8.98
C ASP A 35 21.37 -0.93 -8.52
N SER A 36 22.16 -1.16 -7.46
CA SER A 36 23.33 -0.33 -7.18
C SER A 36 24.39 -1.12 -6.40
N GLY A 37 25.30 -1.75 -7.14
CA GLY A 37 26.65 -2.04 -6.66
C GLY A 37 27.14 -3.46 -6.92
N ALA A 38 28.06 -3.62 -7.88
CA ALA A 38 29.41 -4.15 -7.64
C ALA A 38 30.19 -4.38 -8.95
N THR A 39 31.11 -3.48 -9.29
CA THR A 39 32.42 -3.84 -9.86
C THR A 39 33.48 -2.84 -9.36
N GLY A 40 34.52 -3.35 -8.68
CA GLY A 40 35.67 -2.58 -8.19
C GLY A 40 36.86 -2.57 -9.18
N PRO A 41 37.90 -1.75 -8.93
CA PRO A 41 38.82 -1.23 -9.96
C PRO A 41 40.26 -1.82 -9.89
N PRO A 42 41.22 -1.29 -10.68
CA PRO A 42 42.28 -0.47 -10.07
C PRO A 42 42.69 0.81 -10.86
N GLY A 43 43.14 1.85 -10.12
CA GLY A 43 43.44 3.23 -10.57
C GLY A 43 44.85 3.44 -11.17
N PRO A 44 45.60 4.56 -10.91
CA PRO A 44 45.26 5.84 -10.25
C PRO A 44 45.72 7.10 -11.05
N GLY A 45 45.26 8.31 -10.67
CA GLY A 45 45.78 9.56 -11.27
C GLY A 45 45.18 10.90 -10.79
N THR A 46 45.65 11.36 -9.62
CA THR A 46 45.91 12.76 -9.21
C THR A 46 44.81 13.85 -9.09
N SER A 47 44.71 14.34 -7.85
CA SER A 47 44.70 15.73 -7.36
C SER A 47 43.44 16.61 -7.44
N GLY A 48 42.93 16.98 -6.25
CA GLY A 48 42.11 18.17 -6.02
C GLY A 48 41.14 18.04 -4.84
N ALA A 49 41.55 18.44 -3.62
CA ALA A 49 40.65 18.75 -2.49
C ALA A 49 40.35 20.28 -2.50
N PRO A 50 39.31 20.84 -1.83
CA PRO A 50 38.61 20.30 -0.66
C PRO A 50 37.07 20.53 -0.59
N GLY A 51 36.41 19.91 0.39
CA GLY A 51 35.06 20.30 0.84
C GLY A 51 34.13 19.12 1.15
N GLY A 52 33.95 18.81 2.44
CA GLY A 52 33.09 17.69 2.88
C GLY A 52 31.59 17.92 2.59
N PRO A 53 30.79 16.84 2.41
CA PRO A 53 29.37 16.98 2.18
C PRO A 53 28.63 17.15 3.51
N ARG A 54 27.90 18.26 3.62
CA ARG A 54 26.81 18.43 4.58
C ARG A 54 25.67 17.50 4.18
N GLY A 55 25.08 16.83 5.17
CA GLY A 55 23.92 15.95 4.99
C GLY A 55 22.78 16.65 4.26
N LEU A 56 22.25 15.98 3.24
CA LEU A 56 21.06 16.42 2.54
C LEU A 56 19.84 15.89 3.30
N SER A 57 19.25 16.76 4.11
CA SER A 57 17.89 16.60 4.61
C SER A 57 16.94 16.57 3.40
N LEU A 58 16.23 15.46 3.25
CA LEU A 58 15.11 15.34 2.30
C LEU A 58 13.92 16.14 2.87
N ALA A 59 13.80 17.40 2.44
CA ALA A 59 12.58 18.17 2.63
C ALA A 59 11.54 17.72 1.58
N PRO A 60 10.24 17.68 1.92
CA PRO A 60 9.19 17.32 0.98
C PRO A 60 9.09 18.41 -0.09
N VAL A 61 9.30 18.02 -1.36
CA VAL A 61 9.09 18.92 -2.50
C VAL A 61 7.60 19.22 -2.58
N SER A 62 7.20 20.40 -2.12
CA SER A 62 5.83 20.88 -2.28
C SER A 62 5.55 21.07 -3.77
N LEU A 63 4.72 20.19 -4.32
CA LEU A 63 4.27 20.19 -5.71
C LEU A 63 3.69 21.54 -6.15
N LYS A 64 3.20 22.35 -5.18
CA LYS A 64 2.68 23.71 -5.41
C LYS A 64 3.74 24.68 -5.94
N ALA A 65 5.02 24.54 -5.56
CA ALA A 65 6.07 25.47 -5.97
C ALA A 65 6.48 25.30 -7.44
N THR A 66 6.52 24.06 -7.93
CA THR A 66 6.88 23.74 -9.33
C THR A 66 5.85 24.28 -10.32
N VAL A 67 4.57 24.29 -9.94
CA VAL A 67 3.47 24.82 -10.76
C VAL A 67 3.52 26.35 -10.86
N GLN A 68 4.03 27.05 -9.84
CA GLN A 68 4.14 28.51 -9.84
C GLN A 68 5.24 29.02 -10.79
N GLN A 69 6.30 28.25 -11.01
CA GLN A 69 7.46 28.65 -11.81
C GLN A 69 7.24 28.61 -13.34
N LEU A 70 6.18 27.94 -13.81
CA LEU A 70 5.83 27.87 -15.25
C LEU A 70 4.96 29.05 -15.72
N ARG A 71 4.60 29.99 -14.83
CA ARG A 71 3.67 31.09 -15.12
C ARG A 71 4.30 32.38 -15.68
N ALA A 72 5.61 32.41 -15.92
CA ALA A 72 6.30 33.62 -16.39
C ALA A 72 6.88 33.47 -17.80
N LYS A 73 6.01 33.22 -18.79
CA LYS A 73 6.22 33.50 -20.23
C LYS A 73 5.01 33.04 -21.03
N ASP A 74 4.07 33.95 -21.30
CA ASP A 74 3.91 34.55 -22.62
C ASP A 74 2.58 35.33 -22.67
N SER A 75 2.65 36.39 -23.45
CA SER A 75 1.75 37.52 -23.64
C SER A 75 0.47 37.20 -24.41
N ASP A 76 -0.60 37.88 -24.00
CA ASP A 76 -1.77 38.36 -24.75
C ASP A 76 -2.26 37.50 -25.92
N ASP A 77 -3.26 36.67 -25.65
CA ASP A 77 -4.35 36.35 -26.60
C ASP A 77 -5.59 35.96 -25.76
N ASP A 78 -6.74 36.54 -26.09
CA ASP A 78 -8.04 36.33 -25.43
C ASP A 78 -8.48 34.85 -25.52
N GLU A 79 -8.10 34.03 -24.54
CA GLU A 79 -8.75 32.75 -24.25
C GLU A 79 -9.93 32.99 -23.32
N GLU A 80 -11.12 32.63 -23.80
CA GLU A 80 -12.29 32.38 -22.95
C GLU A 80 -11.89 31.28 -21.96
N VAL A 81 -11.46 31.69 -20.77
CA VAL A 81 -11.05 30.80 -19.69
C VAL A 81 -12.29 29.99 -19.32
N VAL A 82 -12.35 28.74 -19.79
CA VAL A 82 -13.18 27.72 -19.17
C VAL A 82 -12.67 27.63 -17.73
N GLN A 83 -13.39 28.27 -16.81
CA GLN A 83 -13.22 28.10 -15.38
C GLN A 83 -13.56 26.64 -15.08
N VAL A 84 -12.57 25.77 -15.19
CA VAL A 84 -12.61 24.48 -14.53
C VAL A 84 -12.55 24.83 -13.05
N ASP A 85 -13.65 24.66 -12.32
CA ASP A 85 -13.73 24.73 -10.86
C ASP A 85 -12.57 23.91 -10.28
N ARG A 86 -11.49 24.62 -9.93
CA ARG A 86 -10.18 24.03 -9.62
C ARG A 86 -9.98 23.79 -8.12
N ASP A 87 -10.97 24.14 -7.31
CA ASP A 87 -10.85 24.17 -5.86
C ASP A 87 -11.31 22.88 -5.16
N HIS A 88 -11.92 21.91 -5.87
CA HIS A 88 -12.39 20.64 -5.28
C HIS A 88 -12.13 19.39 -6.14
N PHE A 89 -10.91 19.23 -6.65
CA PHE A 89 -10.54 18.00 -7.35
C PHE A 89 -10.22 16.90 -6.34
N MET A 90 -11.12 15.90 -6.21
CA MET A 90 -10.89 14.68 -5.44
C MET A 90 -10.69 14.85 -3.93
N ASP A 91 -11.06 15.99 -3.36
CA ASP A 91 -10.83 16.29 -1.94
C ASP A 91 -11.42 15.23 -1.01
N GLU A 92 -12.67 14.82 -1.23
CA GLU A 92 -13.33 13.78 -0.44
C GLU A 92 -12.59 12.43 -0.53
N PHE A 93 -12.12 12.09 -1.73
CA PHE A 93 -11.35 10.86 -1.92
C PHE A 93 -9.99 10.92 -1.21
N PHE A 94 -9.28 12.04 -1.31
CA PHE A 94 -8.00 12.22 -0.62
C PHE A 94 -8.16 12.26 0.90
N GLU A 95 -9.26 12.82 1.41
CA GLU A 95 -9.59 12.75 2.84
C GLU A 95 -9.81 11.30 3.28
N GLN A 96 -10.51 10.48 2.49
CA GLN A 96 -10.66 9.05 2.76
C GLN A 96 -9.31 8.32 2.75
N VAL A 97 -8.44 8.62 1.77
CA VAL A 97 -7.09 8.04 1.66
C VAL A 97 -6.23 8.38 2.88
N GLU A 98 -6.20 9.65 3.29
CA GLU A 98 -5.44 10.08 4.48
C GLU A 98 -6.01 9.48 5.76
N GLU A 99 -7.33 9.32 5.88
CA GLU A 99 -7.91 8.65 7.03
C GLU A 99 -7.53 7.16 7.10
N ILE A 100 -7.54 6.46 5.95
CA ILE A 100 -7.09 5.06 5.88
C ILE A 100 -5.62 4.97 6.24
N ARG A 101 -4.78 5.85 5.69
CA ARG A 101 -3.35 5.90 5.97
C ARG A 101 -3.09 6.12 7.47
N GLY A 102 -3.76 7.10 8.09
CA GLY A 102 -3.66 7.34 9.52
C GLY A 102 -4.09 6.13 10.37
N CYS A 103 -5.12 5.39 9.94
CA CYS A 103 -5.52 4.15 10.61
C CYS A 103 -4.47 3.04 10.45
N ILE A 104 -3.80 2.91 9.29
CA ILE A 104 -2.71 1.95 9.07
C ILE A 104 -1.48 2.31 9.92
N GLU A 105 -1.14 3.60 10.00
CA GLU A 105 -0.06 4.09 10.86
C GLU A 105 -0.34 3.79 12.34
N LYS A 106 -1.57 4.05 12.82
CA LYS A 106 -2.01 3.66 14.17
C LYS A 106 -1.89 2.14 14.38
N LEU A 107 -2.37 1.32 13.44
CA LEU A 107 -2.23 -0.14 13.53
C LEU A 107 -0.77 -0.56 13.69
N SER A 108 0.14 0.03 12.90
CA SER A 108 1.56 -0.26 13.01
C SER A 108 2.12 0.10 14.39
N GLU A 109 1.66 1.20 14.99
CA GLU A 109 2.06 1.59 16.34
C GLU A 109 1.51 0.61 17.40
N ASP A 110 0.22 0.26 17.31
CA ASP A 110 -0.43 -0.68 18.23
C ASP A 110 0.26 -2.06 18.19
N VAL A 111 0.68 -2.52 17.00
CA VAL A 111 1.45 -3.77 16.82
C VAL A 111 2.80 -3.71 17.56
N GLU A 112 3.51 -2.58 17.48
CA GLU A 112 4.75 -2.38 18.23
C GLU A 112 4.53 -2.33 19.74
N GLN A 113 3.40 -1.77 20.19
CA GLN A 113 3.03 -1.80 21.61
C GLN A 113 2.74 -3.23 22.09
N VAL A 114 2.02 -4.03 21.29
CA VAL A 114 1.77 -5.46 21.56
C VAL A 114 3.08 -6.23 21.75
N LYS A 115 4.10 -6.00 20.90
CA LYS A 115 5.44 -6.61 21.08
C LYS A 115 6.06 -6.30 22.43
N LYS A 116 5.94 -5.05 22.90
CA LYS A 116 6.45 -4.62 24.21
C LYS A 116 5.70 -5.31 25.35
N GLN A 117 4.38 -5.36 25.29
CA GLN A 117 3.56 -6.01 26.31
C GLN A 117 3.83 -7.51 26.38
N HIS A 118 3.91 -8.20 25.24
CA HIS A 118 4.33 -9.60 25.19
C HIS A 118 5.69 -9.84 25.85
N SER A 119 6.65 -8.97 25.61
CA SER A 119 7.98 -9.07 26.22
C SER A 119 7.92 -8.86 27.74
N ALA A 120 7.14 -7.89 28.21
CA ALA A 120 6.93 -7.63 29.65
C ALA A 120 6.24 -8.81 30.34
N ILE A 121 5.21 -9.37 29.72
CA ILE A 121 4.44 -10.50 30.22
C ILE A 121 5.32 -11.76 30.35
N LEU A 122 6.26 -12.00 29.44
CA LEU A 122 7.18 -13.15 29.51
C LEU A 122 8.33 -12.95 30.50
N ALA A 123 8.66 -11.70 30.87
CA ALA A 123 9.75 -11.38 31.77
C ALA A 123 9.43 -11.72 33.24
N ALA A 124 8.14 -11.78 33.60
CA ALA A 124 7.68 -12.14 34.94
C ALA A 124 6.97 -13.50 34.94
N PRO A 125 7.23 -14.39 35.93
CA PRO A 125 6.47 -15.62 36.11
C PRO A 125 4.96 -15.37 36.28
N ASN A 126 4.64 -14.36 37.10
CA ASN A 126 3.29 -13.87 37.37
C ASN A 126 3.19 -12.42 36.90
N PRO A 127 2.77 -12.18 35.65
CA PRO A 127 2.59 -10.84 35.12
C PRO A 127 1.44 -10.14 35.83
N ASP A 128 1.58 -8.83 36.03
CA ASP A 128 0.55 -8.02 36.67
C ASP A 128 -0.69 -7.92 35.78
N GLU A 129 -1.86 -7.84 36.41
CA GLU A 129 -3.13 -7.85 35.69
C GLU A 129 -3.34 -6.61 34.84
N LYS A 130 -2.66 -5.51 35.18
CA LYS A 130 -2.69 -4.27 34.41
C LYS A 130 -2.01 -4.47 33.04
N THR A 131 -0.81 -5.05 32.99
CA THR A 131 -0.12 -5.37 31.73
C THR A 131 -0.96 -6.30 30.84
N LYS A 132 -1.66 -7.28 31.43
CA LYS A 132 -2.59 -8.15 30.67
C LYS A 132 -3.78 -7.38 30.12
N GLN A 133 -4.39 -6.50 30.93
CA GLN A 133 -5.51 -5.67 30.48
C GLN A 133 -5.08 -4.73 29.34
N GLU A 134 -3.91 -4.11 29.44
CA GLU A 134 -3.36 -3.25 28.37
C GLU A 134 -3.16 -4.04 27.06
N LEU A 135 -2.72 -5.30 27.12
CA LEU A 135 -2.62 -6.16 25.93
C LEU A 135 -3.99 -6.50 25.33
N GLU A 136 -5.00 -6.76 26.16
CA GLU A 136 -6.37 -7.01 25.70
C GLU A 136 -6.98 -5.77 25.03
N ASP A 137 -6.78 -4.59 25.62
CA ASP A 137 -7.22 -3.31 25.08
C ASP A 137 -6.57 -3.03 23.72
N LEU A 138 -5.24 -3.24 23.60
CA LEU A 138 -4.52 -3.12 22.33
C LEU A 138 -5.05 -4.09 21.28
N THR A 139 -5.35 -5.33 21.67
CA THR A 139 -5.91 -6.35 20.77
C THR A 139 -7.28 -5.92 20.24
N ALA A 140 -8.13 -5.37 21.11
CA ALA A 140 -9.45 -4.84 20.73
C ALA A 140 -9.32 -3.62 19.80
N ASP A 141 -8.38 -2.72 20.07
CA ASP A 141 -8.10 -1.53 19.26
C ASP A 141 -7.57 -1.89 17.87
N ILE A 142 -6.66 -2.87 17.77
CA ILE A 142 -6.18 -3.41 16.50
C ILE A 142 -7.35 -3.99 15.71
N LYS A 143 -8.19 -4.82 16.32
CA LYS A 143 -9.37 -5.40 15.66
C LYS A 143 -10.31 -4.32 15.14
N LYS A 144 -10.61 -3.30 15.95
CA LYS A 144 -11.50 -2.19 15.58
C LYS A 144 -10.93 -1.38 14.42
N THR A 145 -9.66 -1.02 14.50
CA THR A 145 -8.98 -0.20 13.48
C THR A 145 -8.80 -0.97 12.17
N ALA A 146 -8.45 -2.26 12.24
CA ALA A 146 -8.35 -3.14 11.07
C ALA A 146 -9.70 -3.30 10.35
N ASN A 147 -10.79 -3.46 11.09
CA ASN A 147 -12.14 -3.50 10.51
C ASN A 147 -12.51 -2.18 9.82
N LYS A 148 -12.16 -1.04 10.43
CA LYS A 148 -12.38 0.28 9.84
C LYS A 148 -11.63 0.45 8.52
N VAL A 149 -10.34 0.08 8.49
CA VAL A 149 -9.53 0.10 7.25
C VAL A 149 -10.13 -0.80 6.19
N ARG A 150 -10.50 -2.03 6.54
CA ARG A 150 -11.15 -2.99 5.64
C ARG A 150 -12.43 -2.43 5.02
N SER A 151 -13.33 -1.90 5.83
CA SER A 151 -14.59 -1.33 5.34
C SER A 151 -14.38 -0.16 4.37
N LYS A 152 -13.40 0.71 4.65
CA LYS A 152 -13.07 1.84 3.78
C LYS A 152 -12.41 1.42 2.48
N LEU A 153 -11.49 0.45 2.51
CA LEU A 153 -10.90 -0.12 1.29
C LEU A 153 -11.97 -0.74 0.39
N LYS A 154 -12.89 -1.52 0.96
CA LYS A 154 -14.04 -2.07 0.21
C LYS A 154 -14.95 -1.00 -0.39
N ALA A 155 -15.17 0.11 0.31
CA ALA A 155 -15.97 1.21 -0.22
C ALA A 155 -15.27 1.86 -1.44
N ILE A 156 -13.95 2.02 -1.40
CA ILE A 156 -13.16 2.52 -2.53
C ILE A 156 -13.19 1.52 -3.69
N GLU A 157 -13.06 0.22 -3.42
CA GLU A 157 -13.16 -0.84 -4.43
C GLU A 157 -14.50 -0.80 -5.17
N GLN A 158 -15.62 -0.73 -4.44
CA GLN A 158 -16.95 -0.62 -5.03
C GLN A 158 -17.12 0.64 -5.88
N SER A 159 -16.55 1.77 -5.44
CA SER A 159 -16.51 3.01 -6.22
C SER A 159 -15.73 2.85 -7.53
N ILE A 160 -14.62 2.12 -7.51
CA ILE A 160 -13.82 1.81 -8.70
C ILE A 160 -14.62 0.93 -9.68
N GLU A 161 -15.23 -0.15 -9.21
CA GLU A 161 -16.03 -1.07 -10.04
C GLU A 161 -17.22 -0.36 -10.70
N GLN A 162 -17.89 0.53 -9.95
CA GLN A 162 -19.00 1.32 -10.46
C GLN A 162 -18.57 2.28 -11.59
N GLU A 163 -17.41 2.94 -11.44
CA GLU A 163 -16.86 3.83 -12.45
C GLU A 163 -16.36 3.08 -13.70
N GLU A 164 -15.80 1.88 -13.52
CA GLU A 164 -15.40 1.00 -14.64
C GLU A 164 -16.59 0.57 -15.50
N GLY A 165 -17.73 0.23 -14.87
CA GLY A 165 -18.96 -0.16 -15.58
C GLY A 165 -19.52 0.94 -16.51
N LEU A 166 -19.13 2.20 -16.27
CA LEU A 166 -19.51 3.35 -17.10
C LEU A 166 -18.51 3.65 -18.23
N ASN A 167 -17.49 2.82 -18.44
CA ASN A 167 -16.40 3.01 -19.41
C ASN A 167 -15.67 4.36 -19.30
N ARG A 168 -15.67 4.98 -18.11
CA ARG A 168 -14.90 6.21 -17.84
C ARG A 168 -13.46 5.84 -17.47
N SER A 169 -12.61 5.58 -18.46
CA SER A 169 -11.15 5.54 -18.23
C SER A 169 -10.60 6.97 -18.07
N SER A 170 -10.84 7.56 -16.90
CA SER A 170 -10.41 8.92 -16.54
C SER A 170 -9.11 8.88 -15.73
N ALA A 171 -8.42 10.03 -15.65
CA ALA A 171 -7.30 10.21 -14.71
C ALA A 171 -7.73 9.97 -13.25
N ASP A 172 -8.99 10.30 -12.93
CA ASP A 172 -9.63 10.07 -11.62
C ASP A 172 -9.62 8.60 -11.21
N LEU A 173 -10.15 7.74 -12.10
CA LEU A 173 -10.25 6.30 -11.89
C LEU A 173 -8.86 5.67 -11.70
N ARG A 174 -7.84 6.15 -12.42
CA ARG A 174 -6.46 5.67 -12.26
C ARG A 174 -5.90 6.03 -10.88
N ILE A 175 -6.10 7.28 -10.44
CA ILE A 175 -5.69 7.73 -9.10
C ILE A 175 -6.35 6.85 -8.03
N ARG A 176 -7.67 6.62 -8.13
CA ARG A 176 -8.41 5.76 -7.19
C ARG A 176 -7.83 4.36 -7.09
N LYS A 177 -7.60 3.71 -8.24
CA LYS A 177 -7.02 2.36 -8.32
C LYS A 177 -5.60 2.29 -7.75
N THR A 178 -4.72 3.22 -8.10
CA THR A 178 -3.35 3.25 -7.61
C THR A 178 -3.29 3.45 -6.09
N GLN A 179 -4.11 4.35 -5.54
CA GLN A 179 -4.19 4.59 -4.11
C GLN A 179 -4.79 3.39 -3.37
N HIS A 180 -5.89 2.81 -3.87
CA HIS A 180 -6.49 1.60 -3.32
C HIS A 180 -5.46 0.47 -3.21
N SER A 181 -4.67 0.24 -4.26
CA SER A 181 -3.63 -0.79 -4.27
C SER A 181 -2.50 -0.53 -3.28
N THR A 182 -2.03 0.71 -3.21
CA THR A 182 -0.96 1.09 -2.29
C THR A 182 -1.39 0.89 -0.85
N LEU A 183 -2.59 1.37 -0.49
CA LEU A 183 -3.15 1.24 0.85
C LEU A 183 -3.47 -0.22 1.21
N SER A 184 -4.05 -0.99 0.28
CA SER A 184 -4.31 -2.43 0.48
C SER A 184 -3.04 -3.20 0.79
N ARG A 185 -1.96 -2.95 0.03
CA ARG A 185 -0.65 -3.59 0.24
C ARG A 185 -0.07 -3.23 1.60
N LYS A 186 -0.12 -1.95 1.98
CA LYS A 186 0.37 -1.47 3.29
C LYS A 186 -0.41 -2.06 4.45
N PHE A 187 -1.73 -2.16 4.32
CA PHE A 187 -2.57 -2.79 5.34
C PHE A 187 -2.23 -4.27 5.51
N VAL A 188 -2.07 -5.02 4.41
CA VAL A 188 -1.67 -6.44 4.46
C VAL A 188 -0.29 -6.61 5.09
N GLU A 189 0.66 -5.73 4.77
CA GLU A 189 2.00 -5.74 5.38
C GLU A 189 1.92 -5.64 6.92
N VAL A 190 1.18 -4.65 7.44
CA VAL A 190 1.02 -4.46 8.90
C VAL A 190 0.28 -5.62 9.55
N MET A 191 -0.80 -6.12 8.94
CA MET A 191 -1.54 -7.27 9.49
C MET A 191 -0.71 -8.57 9.47
N THR A 192 0.16 -8.74 8.48
CA THR A 192 1.09 -9.89 8.43
C THR A 192 2.13 -9.79 9.54
N GLU A 193 2.63 -8.59 9.82
CA GLU A 193 3.55 -8.33 10.94
C GLU A 193 2.88 -8.59 12.29
N TYR A 194 1.61 -8.21 12.45
CA TYR A 194 0.82 -8.54 13.64
C TYR A 194 0.71 -10.06 13.82
N ASN A 195 0.31 -10.81 12.79
CA ASN A 195 0.22 -12.27 12.88
C ASN A 195 1.58 -12.89 13.21
N THR A 196 2.65 -12.44 12.56
CA THR A 196 4.01 -12.91 12.84
C THR A 196 4.42 -12.65 14.29
N THR A 197 4.04 -11.50 14.84
CA THR A 197 4.25 -11.16 16.26
C THR A 197 3.49 -12.12 17.17
N GLN A 198 2.24 -12.40 16.85
CA GLN A 198 1.39 -13.32 17.60
C GLN A 198 1.93 -14.77 17.56
N SER A 199 2.33 -15.28 16.39
CA SER A 199 2.96 -16.61 16.29
C SER A 199 4.26 -16.70 17.08
N LYS A 200 5.13 -15.68 17.02
CA LYS A 200 6.36 -15.64 17.84
C LYS A 200 6.04 -15.68 19.33
N TYR A 201 5.00 -14.97 19.77
CA TYR A 201 4.58 -14.99 21.17
C TYR A 201 4.09 -16.37 21.61
N ARG A 202 3.28 -17.04 20.76
CA ARG A 202 2.84 -18.43 20.97
C ARG A 202 4.01 -19.36 21.25
N ASP A 203 5.01 -19.33 20.38
CA ASP A 203 6.18 -20.21 20.46
C ASP A 203 6.96 -19.97 21.75
N ARG A 204 7.06 -18.70 22.18
CA ARG A 204 7.69 -18.34 23.46
C ARG A 204 6.90 -18.82 24.66
N CYS A 205 5.57 -18.79 24.61
CA CYS A 205 4.73 -19.38 25.65
C CYS A 205 4.89 -20.90 25.70
N LYS A 206 4.90 -21.58 24.55
CA LYS A 206 5.17 -23.02 24.43
C LYS A 206 6.53 -23.37 25.06
N ASP A 207 7.59 -22.65 24.70
CA ASP A 207 8.93 -22.85 25.27
C ASP A 207 8.95 -22.68 26.80
N ARG A 208 8.17 -21.75 27.35
CA ARG A 208 8.06 -21.56 28.81
C ARG A 208 7.32 -22.72 29.46
N ILE A 209 6.21 -23.17 28.88
CA ILE A 209 5.46 -24.35 29.36
C ILE A 209 6.36 -25.59 29.36
N GLN A 210 7.10 -25.83 28.28
CA GLN A 210 8.03 -26.96 28.19
C GLN A 210 9.06 -26.95 29.34
N ARG A 211 9.71 -25.81 29.59
CA ARG A 211 10.66 -25.67 30.69
C ARG A 211 10.02 -25.91 32.05
N GLN A 212 8.79 -25.45 32.27
CA GLN A 212 8.08 -25.68 33.53
C GLN A 212 7.72 -27.15 33.72
N LEU A 213 7.34 -27.87 32.65
CA LEU A 213 7.10 -29.31 32.71
C LEU A 213 8.38 -30.09 33.06
N GLU A 214 9.52 -29.71 32.50
CA GLU A 214 10.82 -30.31 32.85
C GLU A 214 11.17 -30.12 34.34
N ILE A 215 10.86 -28.94 34.92
CA ILE A 215 11.04 -28.67 36.36
C ILE A 215 10.17 -29.60 37.23
N THR A 216 8.96 -29.93 36.77
CA THR A 216 8.08 -30.87 37.46
C THR A 216 8.49 -32.35 37.30
N GLY A 217 9.55 -32.62 36.52
CA GLY A 217 10.05 -33.97 36.25
C GLY A 217 9.37 -34.68 35.09
N ARG A 218 8.58 -33.97 34.27
CA ARG A 218 7.93 -34.50 33.07
C ARG A 218 8.70 -34.05 31.83
N THR A 219 9.46 -34.96 31.24
CA THR A 219 10.06 -34.75 29.91
C THR A 219 8.99 -34.95 28.85
N THR A 220 8.72 -33.92 28.05
CA THR A 220 7.69 -33.94 27.01
C THR A 220 8.33 -33.56 25.69
N THR A 221 8.07 -34.30 24.61
CA THR A 221 8.58 -33.95 23.28
C THR A 221 7.82 -32.74 22.72
N ASN A 222 8.40 -32.12 21.68
CA ASN A 222 7.78 -30.95 21.04
C ASN A 222 6.45 -31.28 20.36
N GLU A 223 6.32 -32.48 19.76
CA GLU A 223 5.06 -32.96 19.20
C GLU A 223 4.03 -33.26 20.29
N GLU A 224 4.40 -33.99 21.34
CA GLU A 224 3.47 -34.29 22.45
C GLU A 224 2.97 -33.02 23.13
N LEU A 225 3.83 -32.01 23.33
CA LEU A 225 3.43 -30.73 23.90
C LEU A 225 2.47 -29.98 22.97
N GLU A 226 2.66 -30.08 21.66
CA GLU A 226 1.74 -29.49 20.69
C GLU A 226 0.36 -30.14 20.77
N ASP A 227 0.30 -31.47 20.80
CA ASP A 227 -0.95 -32.23 20.95
C ASP A 227 -1.68 -31.88 22.26
N MET A 228 -0.93 -31.69 23.36
CA MET A 228 -1.48 -31.24 24.64
C MET A 228 -2.10 -29.85 24.52
N LEU A 229 -1.47 -28.91 23.82
CA LEU A 229 -2.00 -27.56 23.59
C LEU A 229 -3.24 -27.60 22.68
N GLU A 230 -3.22 -28.40 21.61
CA GLU A 230 -4.35 -28.54 20.69
C GLU A 230 -5.60 -29.15 21.37
N SER A 231 -5.39 -30.01 22.36
CA SER A 231 -6.50 -30.59 23.13
C SER A 231 -7.31 -29.54 23.92
N GLY A 232 -6.71 -28.37 24.21
CA GLY A 232 -7.30 -27.29 25.01
C GLY A 232 -7.59 -27.64 26.48
N LYS A 233 -7.20 -28.83 26.95
CA LYS A 233 -7.51 -29.30 28.30
C LYS A 233 -6.34 -29.06 29.24
N LEU A 234 -6.52 -28.11 30.16
CA LEU A 234 -5.52 -27.80 31.20
C LEU A 234 -5.17 -29.02 32.08
N ALA A 235 -6.14 -29.92 32.31
CA ALA A 235 -5.96 -31.12 33.14
C ALA A 235 -4.81 -32.04 32.66
N ILE A 236 -4.51 -32.05 31.36
CA ILE A 236 -3.45 -32.88 30.79
C ILE A 236 -2.07 -32.45 31.30
N PHE A 237 -1.92 -31.18 31.69
CA PHE A 237 -0.69 -30.68 32.30
C PHE A 237 -0.58 -31.05 33.79
N THR A 238 -1.69 -31.36 34.48
CA THR A 238 -1.72 -31.60 35.94
C THR A 238 -1.83 -33.07 36.34
N ASP A 239 -2.35 -33.94 35.48
CA ASP A 239 -2.75 -35.32 35.85
C ASP A 239 -1.60 -36.21 36.36
N ASP A 240 -0.38 -36.04 35.85
CA ASP A 240 0.78 -36.87 36.22
C ASP A 240 1.73 -36.21 37.23
N ILE A 241 1.42 -34.99 37.69
CA ILE A 241 2.32 -34.18 38.50
C ILE A 241 1.95 -34.28 39.98
N LYS A 242 2.84 -34.89 40.78
CA LYS A 242 2.67 -34.93 42.24
C LYS A 242 2.82 -33.53 42.85
N MET A 243 1.76 -33.02 43.47
CA MET A 243 1.70 -31.71 44.11
C MET A 243 2.46 -31.61 45.46
N ASP A 244 3.61 -32.27 45.56
CA ASP A 244 4.31 -32.49 46.83
C ASP A 244 5.24 -31.32 47.21
N SER A 245 5.66 -30.49 46.23
CA SER A 245 6.59 -29.37 46.44
C SER A 245 5.95 -28.01 46.11
N GLN A 246 6.32 -26.98 46.87
CA GLN A 246 5.97 -25.59 46.55
C GLN A 246 6.47 -25.17 45.16
N MET A 247 7.62 -25.70 44.72
CA MET A 247 8.15 -25.44 43.37
C MET A 247 7.24 -26.00 42.28
N THR A 248 6.69 -27.20 42.47
CA THR A 248 5.76 -27.83 41.53
C THR A 248 4.46 -27.04 41.42
N LYS A 249 3.94 -26.52 42.54
CA LYS A 249 2.74 -25.67 42.53
C LYS A 249 2.96 -24.36 41.75
N GLN A 250 4.14 -23.76 41.91
CA GLN A 250 4.49 -22.55 41.16
C GLN A 250 4.63 -22.82 39.66
N ALA A 251 5.29 -23.92 39.28
CA ALA A 251 5.43 -24.33 37.89
C ALA A 251 4.06 -24.55 37.22
N LEU A 252 3.14 -25.21 37.92
CA LEU A 252 1.77 -25.43 37.43
C LEU A 252 0.98 -24.13 37.25
N ASN A 253 1.08 -23.18 38.18
CA ASN A 253 0.41 -21.89 38.05
C ASN A 253 0.95 -21.07 36.86
N GLU A 254 2.26 -21.17 36.61
CA GLU A 254 2.88 -20.55 35.44
C GLU A 254 2.43 -21.22 34.14
N ILE A 255 2.35 -22.55 34.10
CA ILE A 255 1.82 -23.30 32.95
C ILE A 255 0.37 -22.88 32.64
N GLU A 256 -0.49 -22.81 33.66
CA GLU A 256 -1.89 -22.37 33.52
C GLU A 256 -1.98 -20.95 32.95
N THR A 257 -1.16 -20.03 33.47
CA THR A 257 -1.11 -18.65 32.99
C THR A 257 -0.72 -18.59 31.51
N ARG A 258 0.34 -19.31 31.10
CA ARG A 258 0.80 -19.34 29.70
C ARG A 258 -0.18 -20.04 28.77
N HIS A 259 -0.81 -21.11 29.22
CA HIS A 259 -1.84 -21.80 28.45
C HIS A 259 -3.04 -20.88 28.18
N THR A 260 -3.46 -20.12 29.19
CA THR A 260 -4.54 -19.12 29.04
C THR A 260 -4.16 -18.03 28.04
N GLU A 261 -2.90 -17.57 28.06
CA GLU A 261 -2.38 -16.62 27.07
C GLU A 261 -2.40 -17.19 25.64
N ILE A 262 -2.04 -18.46 25.45
CA ILE A 262 -2.12 -19.14 24.15
C ILE A 262 -3.58 -19.22 23.66
N ILE A 263 -4.54 -19.52 24.54
CA ILE A 263 -5.96 -19.55 24.15
C ILE A 263 -6.45 -18.16 23.70
N LYS A 264 -6.13 -17.11 24.46
CA LYS A 264 -6.50 -15.73 24.11
C LYS A 264 -5.90 -15.32 22.77
N LEU A 265 -4.65 -15.68 22.54
CA LEU A 265 -3.92 -15.47 21.30
C LEU A 265 -4.61 -16.15 20.10
N GLU A 266 -4.92 -17.45 20.21
CA GLU A 266 -5.56 -18.21 19.15
C GLU A 266 -6.95 -17.66 18.82
N ASN A 267 -7.70 -17.19 19.83
CA ASN A 267 -8.96 -16.49 19.62
C ASN A 267 -8.76 -15.18 18.85
N SER A 268 -7.76 -14.37 19.22
CA SER A 268 -7.43 -13.14 18.47
C SER A 268 -7.10 -13.43 17.01
N ILE A 269 -6.24 -14.43 16.74
CA ILE A 269 -5.88 -14.82 15.36
C ILE A 269 -7.12 -15.31 14.60
N ARG A 270 -7.97 -16.13 15.23
CA ARG A 270 -9.20 -16.65 14.63
C ARG A 270 -10.19 -15.54 14.29
N GLU A 271 -10.33 -14.52 15.13
CA GLU A 271 -11.22 -13.39 14.85
C GLU A 271 -10.74 -12.51 13.69
N LEU A 272 -9.43 -12.47 13.44
CA LEU A 272 -8.85 -11.74 12.32
C LEU A 272 -8.73 -12.60 11.05
N HIS A 273 -8.95 -13.91 11.14
CA HIS A 273 -8.88 -14.86 10.03
C HIS A 273 -9.76 -14.41 8.85
N ASP A 274 -11.00 -14.03 9.12
CA ASP A 274 -11.94 -13.59 8.09
C ASP A 274 -11.44 -12.33 7.37
N MET A 275 -10.66 -11.47 8.05
CA MET A 275 -10.01 -10.33 7.39
C MET A 275 -8.84 -10.78 6.52
N PHE A 276 -8.03 -11.74 6.96
CA PHE A 276 -6.91 -12.24 6.15
C PHE A 276 -7.36 -12.91 4.86
N VAL A 277 -8.43 -13.71 4.90
CA VAL A 277 -9.01 -14.34 3.70
C VAL A 277 -9.50 -13.28 2.72
N ASP A 278 -10.24 -12.30 3.22
CA ASP A 278 -10.77 -11.18 2.43
C ASP A 278 -9.64 -10.37 1.79
N MET A 279 -8.58 -10.06 2.54
CA MET A 279 -7.43 -9.30 2.03
C MET A 279 -6.58 -10.08 1.03
N ALA A 280 -6.44 -11.40 1.19
CA ALA A 280 -5.74 -12.23 0.22
C ALA A 280 -6.43 -12.16 -1.15
N MET A 281 -7.76 -12.20 -1.17
CA MET A 281 -8.55 -12.02 -2.40
C MET A 281 -8.40 -10.61 -2.99
N LEU A 282 -8.46 -9.57 -2.15
CA LEU A 282 -8.28 -8.18 -2.60
C LEU A 282 -6.90 -7.96 -3.24
N VAL A 283 -5.82 -8.49 -2.70
CA VAL A 283 -4.47 -8.25 -3.24
C VAL A 283 -4.22 -9.08 -4.52
N GLU A 284 -4.82 -10.27 -4.63
CA GLU A 284 -4.69 -11.12 -5.82
C GLU A 284 -5.38 -10.51 -7.06
N SER A 285 -6.58 -9.95 -6.90
CA SER A 285 -7.33 -9.31 -8.00
C SER A 285 -6.65 -8.03 -8.53
N GLN A 286 -5.81 -7.39 -7.72
CA GLN A 286 -5.17 -6.10 -8.05
C GLN A 286 -3.90 -6.23 -8.91
N GLY A 287 -3.31 -7.43 -9.03
CA GLY A 287 -2.10 -7.65 -9.83
C GLY A 287 -2.30 -7.39 -11.34
N GLU A 288 -3.45 -7.75 -11.90
CA GLU A 288 -3.76 -7.53 -13.33
C GLU A 288 -4.18 -6.08 -13.64
N MET A 289 -4.68 -5.34 -12.65
CA MET A 289 -5.22 -3.99 -12.85
C MET A 289 -4.11 -2.91 -12.89
N ILE A 290 -3.03 -3.07 -12.12
CA ILE A 290 -1.90 -2.13 -12.10
C ILE A 290 -1.18 -2.12 -13.45
N ASP A 291 -0.93 -3.29 -14.05
CA ASP A 291 -0.28 -3.42 -15.36
C ASP A 291 -1.07 -2.67 -16.46
N ARG A 292 -2.41 -2.66 -16.38
CA ARG A 292 -3.27 -1.91 -17.30
C ARG A 292 -3.21 -0.40 -17.08
N ILE A 293 -2.90 0.07 -15.87
CA ILE A 293 -2.75 1.51 -15.58
C ILE A 293 -1.42 2.00 -16.11
N GLU A 294 -0.33 1.27 -15.90
CA GLU A 294 0.99 1.59 -16.48
C GLU A 294 0.90 1.66 -18.00
N TYR A 295 0.27 0.66 -18.62
CA TYR A 295 -0.02 0.62 -20.05
C TYR A 295 -0.88 1.81 -20.54
N ASN A 296 -1.93 2.20 -19.81
CA ASN A 296 -2.78 3.33 -20.18
C ASN A 296 -2.14 4.70 -19.93
N VAL A 297 -1.23 4.83 -18.96
CA VAL A 297 -0.45 6.06 -18.71
C VAL A 297 0.54 6.27 -19.85
N GLU A 298 1.26 5.23 -20.27
CA GLU A 298 2.15 5.26 -21.43
C GLU A 298 1.42 5.78 -22.68
N HIS A 299 0.23 5.23 -22.99
CA HIS A 299 -0.55 5.70 -24.14
C HIS A 299 -1.20 7.07 -23.96
N SER A 300 -1.47 7.53 -22.74
CA SER A 300 -2.03 8.88 -22.53
C SER A 300 -0.99 9.96 -22.82
N VAL A 301 0.29 9.69 -22.57
CA VAL A 301 1.41 10.55 -23.00
C VAL A 301 1.45 10.61 -24.53
N ASP A 302 1.30 9.47 -25.22
CA ASP A 302 1.26 9.41 -26.69
C ASP A 302 0.12 10.26 -27.30
N TYR A 303 -1.07 10.26 -26.69
CA TYR A 303 -2.21 11.06 -27.18
C TYR A 303 -1.99 12.56 -27.02
N VAL A 304 -1.39 13.01 -25.90
CA VAL A 304 -1.07 14.42 -25.68
C VAL A 304 0.03 14.87 -26.64
N GLU A 305 1.05 14.04 -26.87
CA GLU A 305 2.13 14.36 -27.81
C GLU A 305 1.62 14.45 -29.26
N ARG A 306 0.71 13.56 -29.67
CA ARG A 306 0.04 13.65 -30.98
C ARG A 306 -0.86 14.88 -31.08
N ALA A 307 -1.62 15.22 -30.03
CA ALA A 307 -2.46 16.41 -30.01
C ALA A 307 -1.64 17.72 -30.10
N VAL A 308 -0.50 17.79 -29.41
CA VAL A 308 0.44 18.93 -29.52
C VAL A 308 1.07 19.00 -30.92
N SER A 309 1.39 17.84 -31.52
CA SER A 309 1.89 17.78 -32.91
C SER A 309 0.86 18.26 -33.92
N ASP A 310 -0.39 17.84 -33.78
CA ASP A 310 -1.46 18.17 -34.72
C ASP A 310 -1.96 19.61 -34.57
N THR A 311 -2.00 20.18 -33.37
CA THR A 311 -2.22 21.62 -33.16
C THR A 311 -1.10 22.46 -33.79
N LYS A 312 0.17 22.03 -33.65
CA LYS A 312 1.32 22.70 -34.30
C LYS A 312 1.25 22.62 -35.83
N LYS A 313 0.78 21.51 -36.40
CA LYS A 313 0.51 21.38 -37.85
C LYS A 313 -0.66 22.27 -38.28
N ALA A 314 -1.75 22.32 -37.51
CA ALA A 314 -2.91 23.15 -37.80
C ALA A 314 -2.56 24.64 -37.85
N VAL A 315 -1.75 25.13 -36.90
CA VAL A 315 -1.24 26.52 -36.91
C VAL A 315 -0.38 26.79 -38.17
N LYS A 316 0.48 25.84 -38.56
CA LYS A 316 1.26 25.96 -39.80
C LYS A 316 0.35 26.03 -41.04
N TYR A 317 -0.65 25.17 -41.15
CA TYR A 317 -1.61 25.20 -42.26
C TYR A 317 -2.42 26.50 -42.29
N GLN A 318 -2.87 26.99 -41.14
CA GLN A 318 -3.58 28.26 -41.03
C GLN A 318 -2.71 29.44 -41.52
N SER A 319 -1.43 29.48 -41.13
CA SER A 319 -0.49 30.51 -41.57
C SER A 319 -0.23 30.50 -43.08
N GLN A 320 -0.15 29.30 -43.69
CA GLN A 320 0.03 29.14 -45.14
C GLN A 320 -1.25 29.50 -45.90
N ALA A 321 -2.43 29.15 -45.37
CA ALA A 321 -3.71 29.54 -45.95
C ALA A 321 -3.91 31.06 -45.94
N ARG A 322 -3.50 31.77 -44.87
CA ARG A 322 -3.53 33.24 -44.81
C ARG A 322 -2.67 33.88 -45.92
N LYS A 323 -1.45 33.36 -46.16
CA LYS A 323 -0.57 33.84 -47.24
C LYS A 323 -1.17 33.61 -48.63
N LYS A 324 -1.80 32.44 -48.86
CA LYS A 324 -2.49 32.14 -50.13
C LYS A 324 -3.71 33.02 -50.35
N LYS A 325 -4.49 33.31 -49.29
CA LYS A 325 -5.62 34.25 -49.36
C LYS A 325 -5.18 35.66 -49.78
N ILE A 326 -4.09 36.18 -49.21
CA ILE A 326 -3.54 37.50 -49.57
C ILE A 326 -3.10 37.52 -51.04
N MET A 327 -2.42 36.47 -51.52
CA MET A 327 -2.02 36.38 -52.93
C MET A 327 -3.21 36.36 -53.89
N ILE A 328 -4.28 35.64 -53.55
CA ILE A 328 -5.52 35.62 -54.36
C ILE A 328 -6.15 37.03 -54.41
N ILE A 329 -6.21 37.74 -53.28
CA ILE A 329 -6.75 39.11 -53.23
C ILE A 329 -5.93 40.05 -54.14
N ILE A 330 -4.60 39.99 -54.08
CA ILE A 330 -3.73 40.80 -54.93
C ILE A 330 -3.98 40.50 -56.42
N CYS A 331 -4.08 39.23 -56.81
CA CYS A 331 -4.40 38.85 -58.18
C CYS A 331 -5.78 39.39 -58.63
N CYS A 332 -6.80 39.32 -57.78
CA CYS A 332 -8.13 39.86 -58.09
C CYS A 332 -8.11 41.38 -58.29
N VAL A 333 -7.35 42.12 -57.47
CA VAL A 333 -7.19 43.57 -57.60
C VAL A 333 -6.53 43.93 -58.93
N ILE A 334 -5.44 43.25 -59.30
CA ILE A 334 -4.75 43.48 -60.58
C ILE A 334 -5.68 43.22 -61.77
N LEU A 335 -6.41 42.11 -61.76
CA LEU A 335 -7.39 41.80 -62.81
C LEU A 335 -8.49 42.86 -62.90
N GLY A 336 -9.00 43.34 -61.76
CA GLY A 336 -9.98 44.44 -61.72
C GLY A 336 -9.46 45.72 -62.35
N VAL A 337 -8.20 46.10 -62.09
CA VAL A 337 -7.56 47.29 -62.70
C VAL A 337 -7.38 47.13 -64.20
N VAL A 338 -6.96 45.95 -64.67
CA VAL A 338 -6.80 45.67 -66.11
C VAL A 338 -8.15 45.76 -66.81
N LEU A 339 -9.20 45.15 -66.25
CA LEU A 339 -10.56 45.21 -66.81
C LEU A 339 -11.12 46.64 -66.81
N ALA A 340 -10.90 47.40 -65.73
CA ALA A 340 -11.31 48.80 -65.67
C ALA A 340 -10.57 49.67 -66.72
N SER A 341 -9.29 49.39 -66.97
CA SER A 341 -8.49 50.11 -67.96
C SER A 341 -8.89 49.79 -69.40
N THR A 342 -9.23 48.54 -69.71
CA THR A 342 -9.71 48.16 -71.05
C THR A 342 -11.12 48.69 -71.34
N ILE A 343 -12.00 48.70 -70.33
CA ILE A 343 -13.35 49.28 -70.45
C ILE A 343 -13.27 50.81 -70.51
N GLY A 344 -12.39 51.43 -69.71
CA GLY A 344 -12.14 52.87 -69.74
C GLY A 344 -11.51 53.36 -71.05
N GLY A 345 -10.62 52.57 -71.66
CA GLY A 345 -10.03 52.89 -72.96
C GLY A 345 -10.95 52.63 -74.16
N THR A 346 -12.04 51.87 -73.98
CA THR A 346 -13.03 51.61 -75.05
C THR A 346 -14.28 52.50 -74.96
N LEU A 347 -14.56 53.09 -73.78
CA LEU A 347 -15.68 54.01 -73.56
C LEU A 347 -15.25 55.46 -73.27
N GLY A 348 -13.96 55.72 -73.06
CA GLY A 348 -13.37 57.06 -73.06
C GLY A 348 -13.12 57.52 -74.50
N PHE A 349 -13.75 58.63 -74.86
CA PHE A 349 -13.78 59.28 -76.18
C PHE A 349 -12.42 59.47 -76.86
#